data_AF-A0RP74-F1
#
_entry.id   AF-A0RP74-F1
#
_cell.length_a   1.000
_cell.length_b   1.000
_cell.length_c   1.000
_cell.angle_alpha   90.00
_cell.angle_beta   90.00
_cell.angle_gamma   90.00
#
_symmetry.space_group_name_H-M   'P 1'
#
loop_
_entity.id
_entity.type
_entity.pdbx_description
1 polymer ?
#
loop_
_entity_poly.entity_id
_entity_poly.type
_entity_poly.pdbx_seq_one_letter_code
_entity_poly.pdbx_strand_id
1 'polypeptide(L)'
;MTNPYINNQNTDKSAINETINNLTKDIPFIPDNFNTAGFLKGVLLGAGITYLLTNQNAQQTLFKAIVKATNLLQSGTEELKERFEDAKAEVNAQK
;
A
#
# COMPACT_ATOMS: atom_id res chain seq x y z
N MET A 1 31.13 28.69 -1.43
CA MET A 1 31.53 27.30 -1.68
C MET A 1 30.28 26.44 -1.56
N THR A 2 29.70 26.04 -2.69
CA THR A 2 28.50 25.17 -2.71
C THR A 2 28.96 23.74 -2.90
N ASN A 3 28.50 22.83 -2.04
CA ASN A 3 28.99 21.47 -1.98
C ASN A 3 28.50 20.66 -3.20
N PRO A 4 29.39 20.16 -4.09
CA PRO A 4 29.01 19.51 -5.35
C PRO A 4 28.42 18.10 -5.18
N TYR A 5 28.39 17.57 -3.95
CA TYR A 5 27.85 16.24 -3.65
C TYR A 5 26.42 16.24 -3.11
N ILE A 6 25.75 17.39 -3.05
CA ILE A 6 24.30 17.43 -2.79
C ILE A 6 23.58 17.19 -4.12
N ASN A 7 23.65 15.95 -4.58
CA ASN A 7 22.75 15.46 -5.60
C ASN A 7 21.42 15.17 -4.91
N ASN A 8 20.50 16.14 -4.98
CA ASN A 8 19.14 15.98 -4.48
C ASN A 8 18.40 15.03 -5.43
N GLN A 9 18.66 13.73 -5.25
CA GLN A 9 17.97 12.64 -5.93
C GLN A 9 16.52 12.66 -5.43
N ASN A 10 15.70 13.48 -6.06
CA ASN A 10 14.26 13.30 -6.09
C ASN A 10 13.98 12.09 -7.01
N THR A 11 14.39 10.91 -6.56
CA THR A 11 14.23 9.61 -7.22
C THR A 11 12.82 9.05 -6.99
N ASP A 12 11.81 9.88 -7.20
CA ASP A 12 10.42 9.43 -7.34
C ASP A 12 9.80 10.08 -8.60
N LYS A 13 10.54 10.00 -9.71
CA LYS A 13 10.00 10.20 -11.06
C LYS A 13 9.14 8.99 -11.45
N SER A 14 8.02 8.83 -10.74
CA SER A 14 6.96 7.94 -11.17
C SER A 14 6.40 8.47 -12.49
N ALA A 15 6.30 7.62 -13.52
CA ALA A 15 5.77 7.98 -14.86
C ALA A 15 4.40 8.68 -14.78
N ILE A 16 3.65 8.39 -13.72
CA ILE A 16 2.37 8.98 -13.38
C ILE A 16 2.51 10.47 -13.02
N ASN A 17 3.56 10.85 -12.28
CA ASN A 17 3.80 12.23 -11.87
C ASN A 17 4.14 13.11 -13.07
N GLU A 18 4.97 12.62 -14.01
CA GLU A 18 5.32 13.38 -15.21
C GLU A 18 4.11 13.55 -16.14
N THR A 19 3.30 12.50 -16.31
CA THR A 19 2.07 12.57 -17.10
C THR A 19 1.07 13.57 -16.52
N ILE A 20 0.86 13.55 -15.20
CA ILE A 20 -0.05 14.50 -14.53
C ILE A 20 0.47 15.93 -14.67
N ASN A 21 1.76 16.17 -14.41
CA ASN A 21 2.34 17.51 -14.49
C ASN A 21 2.26 18.10 -15.91
N ASN A 22 2.45 17.26 -16.93
CA ASN A 22 2.32 17.67 -18.34
C ASN A 22 0.87 17.96 -18.72
N LEU A 23 -0.10 17.14 -18.27
CA LEU A 23 -1.52 17.37 -18.51
C LEU A 23 -2.02 18.66 -17.83
N THR A 24 -1.44 19.02 -16.69
CA THR A 24 -1.90 20.16 -15.89
C THR A 24 -1.26 21.47 -16.29
N LYS A 25 -0.20 21.42 -17.11
CA LYS A 25 0.53 22.58 -17.63
C LYS A 25 -0.32 23.47 -18.54
N ASP A 26 -1.30 22.87 -19.23
CA ASP A 26 -2.17 23.58 -20.18
C ASP A 26 -3.50 24.02 -19.55
N ILE A 27 -3.69 23.82 -18.23
CA ILE A 27 -4.92 24.15 -17.53
C ILE A 27 -4.81 25.55 -16.90
N PRO A 28 -5.57 26.56 -17.37
CA PRO A 28 -5.36 27.97 -17.03
C PRO A 28 -5.67 28.33 -15.57
N PHE A 29 -6.29 27.44 -14.80
CA PHE A 29 -6.64 27.66 -13.39
C PHE A 29 -5.73 26.89 -12.41
N ILE A 30 -4.74 26.15 -12.90
CA ILE A 30 -3.78 25.42 -12.05
C ILE A 30 -2.48 26.23 -12.00
N PRO A 31 -2.06 26.76 -10.84
CA PRO A 31 -0.82 27.50 -10.71
C PRO A 31 0.41 26.63 -11.04
N ASP A 32 1.43 27.20 -11.67
CA ASP A 32 2.67 26.50 -12.06
C ASP A 32 3.41 25.85 -10.88
N ASN A 33 3.23 26.39 -9.67
CA ASN A 33 3.85 25.89 -8.42
C ASN A 33 2.91 24.94 -7.63
N PHE A 34 1.81 24.50 -8.22
CA PHE A 34 0.86 23.61 -7.57
C PHE A 34 1.30 22.15 -7.71
N ASN A 35 1.28 21.40 -6.61
CA ASN A 35 1.59 19.97 -6.62
C ASN A 35 0.38 19.15 -7.11
N THR A 36 0.10 19.22 -8.41
CA THR A 36 -1.09 18.57 -8.98
C THR A 36 -1.03 17.05 -8.88
N ALA A 37 0.15 16.45 -9.04
CA ALA A 37 0.34 15.03 -8.87
C ALA A 37 0.01 14.57 -7.44
N GLY A 38 0.47 15.31 -6.42
CA GLY A 38 0.13 15.07 -5.03
C GLY A 38 -1.35 15.27 -4.73
N PHE A 39 -1.94 16.34 -5.28
CA PHE A 39 -3.37 16.62 -5.14
C PHE A 39 -4.24 15.51 -5.73
N LEU A 40 -3.97 15.08 -6.97
CA LEU A 40 -4.75 14.04 -7.64
C LEU A 40 -4.64 12.70 -6.91
N LYS A 41 -3.46 12.36 -6.40
CA LYS A 41 -3.28 11.19 -5.52
C LYS A 41 -4.13 11.31 -4.25
N GLY A 42 -4.13 12.48 -3.63
CA GLY A 42 -4.97 12.77 -2.46
C GLY A 42 -6.46 12.62 -2.75
N VAL A 43 -6.93 13.15 -3.88
CA VAL A 43 -8.32 13.02 -4.34
C VAL A 43 -8.67 11.55 -4.58
N LEU A 44 -7.84 10.79 -5.30
CA LEU A 44 -8.08 9.38 -5.56
C LEU A 44 -8.12 8.55 -4.27
N LEU A 45 -7.17 8.80 -3.36
CA LEU A 45 -7.14 8.13 -2.05
C LEU A 45 -8.37 8.49 -1.22
N GLY A 46 -8.72 9.78 -1.14
CA GLY A 46 -9.88 10.26 -0.42
C GLY A 46 -11.19 9.71 -0.98
N ALA A 47 -11.33 9.65 -2.30
CA ALA A 47 -12.48 9.05 -2.97
C ALA A 47 -12.58 7.55 -2.68
N GLY A 48 -11.44 6.83 -2.70
CA GLY A 48 -11.39 5.42 -2.32
C GLY A 48 -11.84 5.18 -0.89
N ILE A 49 -11.28 5.93 0.08
CA ILE A 49 -11.69 5.87 1.50
C ILE A 49 -13.17 6.23 1.65
N THR A 50 -13.64 7.30 1.00
CA THR A 50 -15.04 7.73 1.07
C THR A 50 -15.98 6.68 0.49
N TYR A 51 -15.60 6.03 -0.60
CA TYR A 51 -16.36 4.93 -1.18
C TYR A 51 -16.44 3.74 -0.23
N LEU A 52 -15.32 3.37 0.41
CA LEU A 52 -15.31 2.35 1.45
C LEU A 52 -16.25 2.72 2.60
N LEU A 53 -16.25 3.98 3.04
CA LEU A 53 -17.09 4.45 4.15
C LEU A 53 -18.57 4.63 3.78
N THR A 54 -18.89 4.99 2.55
CA THR A 54 -20.27 5.28 2.13
C THR A 54 -20.98 4.04 1.59
N ASN A 55 -20.23 3.06 1.08
CA ASN A 55 -20.82 1.85 0.52
C ASN A 55 -20.82 0.70 1.53
N GLN A 56 -22.00 0.34 2.01
CA GLN A 56 -22.19 -0.77 2.95
C GLN A 56 -21.65 -2.11 2.41
N ASN A 57 -21.72 -2.36 1.09
CA ASN A 57 -21.15 -3.56 0.48
C ASN A 57 -19.62 -3.55 0.55
N ALA A 58 -19.00 -2.38 0.37
CA ALA A 58 -17.56 -2.22 0.47
C ALA A 58 -17.08 -2.40 1.93
N GLN A 59 -17.79 -1.83 2.90
CA GLN A 59 -17.52 -2.07 4.33
C GLN A 59 -17.62 -3.55 4.69
N GLN A 60 -18.69 -4.22 4.24
CA GLN A 60 -18.87 -5.67 4.48
C GLN A 60 -17.76 -6.49 3.84
N THR A 61 -17.34 -6.13 2.63
CA THR A 61 -16.25 -6.82 1.92
C THR A 61 -14.92 -6.65 2.65
N LEU A 62 -14.62 -5.43 3.12
CA LEU A 62 -13.43 -5.14 3.92
C LEU A 62 -13.43 -5.96 5.21
N PHE A 63 -14.53 -5.98 5.95
CA PHE A 63 -14.63 -6.74 7.19
C PHE A 63 -14.50 -8.25 6.94
N LYS A 64 -15.15 -8.78 5.90
CA LYS A 64 -14.99 -10.18 5.48
C LYS A 64 -13.54 -10.51 5.12
N ALA A 65 -12.84 -9.61 4.42
CA ALA A 65 -11.45 -9.79 4.08
C ALA A 65 -10.55 -9.84 5.33
N ILE A 66 -10.77 -8.92 6.28
CA ILE A 66 -10.05 -8.90 7.56
C ILE A 66 -10.28 -10.22 8.31
N VAL A 67 -11.53 -10.64 8.48
CA VAL A 67 -11.88 -11.90 9.16
C VAL A 67 -11.24 -13.10 8.45
N LYS A 68 -11.29 -13.13 7.11
CA LYS A 68 -10.69 -14.21 6.33
C LYS A 68 -9.17 -14.24 6.48
N ALA A 69 -8.51 -13.08 6.52
CA ALA A 69 -7.07 -12.98 6.75
C ALA A 69 -6.70 -13.46 8.16
N THR A 70 -7.45 -13.05 9.18
CA THR A 70 -7.19 -13.51 10.56
C THR A 70 -7.41 -15.01 10.70
N ASN A 71 -8.43 -15.56 10.04
CA ASN A 71 -8.66 -17.00 10.03
C ASN A 71 -7.53 -17.74 9.32
N LEU A 72 -7.05 -17.21 8.19
CA LEU A 72 -5.94 -17.82 7.45
C LEU A 72 -4.64 -17.81 8.26
N LEU A 73 -4.38 -16.74 9.03
CA LEU A 73 -3.25 -16.70 9.96
C LEU A 73 -3.44 -17.73 11.09
N GLN A 74 -4.61 -17.81 11.70
CA GLN A 74 -4.89 -18.76 12.78
C GLN A 74 -4.74 -20.22 12.30
N SER A 75 -5.37 -20.57 11.19
CA SER A 75 -5.25 -21.91 10.59
C SER A 75 -3.82 -22.21 10.15
N GLY A 76 -3.12 -21.23 9.57
CA GLY A 76 -1.70 -21.39 9.21
C GLY A 76 -0.83 -21.64 10.44
N THR A 77 -1.07 -20.95 11.56
CA THR A 77 -0.32 -21.18 12.80
C THR A 77 -0.62 -22.51 13.47
N GLU A 78 -1.84 -23.03 13.36
CA GLU A 78 -2.18 -24.39 13.83
C GLU A 78 -1.43 -25.45 13.03
N GLU A 79 -1.45 -25.35 11.71
CA GLU A 79 -0.75 -26.29 10.82
C GLU A 79 0.77 -26.21 11.00
N LEU A 80 1.32 -25.01 11.25
CA LEU A 80 2.72 -24.82 11.61
C LEU A 80 3.06 -25.41 12.99
N LYS A 81 2.15 -25.35 13.95
CA LYS A 81 2.36 -25.90 15.29
C LYS A 81 2.41 -27.43 15.24
N GLU A 82 1.50 -28.08 14.52
CA GLU A 82 1.57 -29.53 14.28
C GLU A 82 2.89 -29.90 13.60
N ARG A 83 3.26 -29.23 12.51
CA ARG A 83 4.54 -29.50 11.81
C ARG A 83 5.77 -29.30 12.69
N PHE A 84 5.73 -28.33 13.61
CA PHE A 84 6.80 -28.10 14.55
C PHE A 84 6.87 -29.17 15.64
N GLU A 85 5.73 -29.61 16.19
CA GLU A 85 5.69 -30.75 17.12
C GLU A 85 6.15 -32.04 16.45
N ASP A 86 5.71 -32.31 15.22
CA ASP A 86 6.13 -33.48 14.44
C ASP A 86 7.64 -33.47 14.20
N ALA A 87 8.18 -32.34 13.74
CA ALA A 87 9.63 -32.20 13.55
C ALA A 87 10.42 -32.35 14.86
N LYS A 88 9.88 -31.81 15.96
CA LYS A 88 10.50 -31.96 17.30
C LYS A 88 10.44 -33.41 17.77
N ALA A 89 9.35 -34.12 17.55
CA ALA A 89 9.21 -35.53 17.91
C ALA A 89 10.18 -36.39 17.08
N GLU A 90 10.30 -36.13 15.78
CA GLU A 90 11.22 -36.83 14.89
C GLU A 90 12.69 -36.63 15.32
N VAL A 91 13.09 -35.39 15.64
CA VAL A 91 14.44 -35.09 16.13
C VAL A 91 14.74 -35.76 17.48
N ASN A 92 13.75 -35.86 18.37
CA ASN A 92 13.93 -36.52 19.66
C ASN A 92 13.87 -38.06 19.56
N ALA A 93 13.15 -38.61 18.59
CA ALA A 93 13.08 -40.05 18.32
C ALA A 93 14.33 -40.59 17.61
N GLN A 94 15.10 -39.72 16.94
CA GLN A 94 16.40 -40.06 16.36
C GLN A 94 17.58 -39.98 17.35
N LYS A 95 17.30 -39.68 18.62
CA LYS A 95 18.28 -39.61 19.71
C LYS A 95 18.25 -40.85 20.59
#